data_AF-A0A918RNX5-F1
#
_entry.id   AF-A0A918RNX5-F1
#
_cell.length_a   1.000
_cell.length_b   1.000
_cell.length_c   1.000
_cell.angle_alpha   90.00
_cell.angle_beta   90.00
_cell.angle_gamma   90.00
#
_symmetry.space_group_name_H-M   'P 1'
#
loop_
_entity.id
_entity.type
_entity.pdbx_description
1 polymer ?
#
loop_
_entity_poly.entity_id
_entity_poly.type
_entity_poly.pdbx_seq_one_letter_code
_entity_poly.pdbx_strand_id
1 'polypeptide(L)'
;MTPHQLEVTAPLTGTVLEVHVTSGQAVNAGDLLILLESMKVHVRVDAEHAAVIDAVYAVPGAVIQRGDPLLKLSVPGTRAQQSTTPEAVSDAAHTSIAAFHKRVAKSLDSHRAEAVEKRHTKGYRSARENLAALCDPETFQEYGQFAVAAQRGRHDYETLKTTTAADGIITGIGQVNDQATAIVVNDYSVLAGTQGYYHHQKLDRILLVAEQQKLPVIMFTEGGGGRPGDTDITTVNSGLQCASFGSWAGLAGHVARIAVANGYNFAGNAALFGAADITIATQTSWIGMAGPAMIEGGGLGSVTPQQIGPIEVQQSNGVVDIVAKDEIDAARIAVKALAFFQGTNSVFEVAEQHRLASIMPENRRQTYQVREVVQTVCDVDSWLELRPHYGGAIITGFARLNGQPVGIMANDCMVLGGAIDVAAGEKAARFMQLCDQFSIPIVSFCDTPGFMVGPEHETLGAVRRLAELFRVGAQLRTPFYAVVLRKCYGLGAQAMLSGSTQHPNYTLAWPMAEFGPMGLEGAVKLGFSKQLQAIHDPQERAALYDKLLAEQYARGQANEVASVLEIDAVIDPTTTRDHLLRCLARQPR
;
A
#
# COMPACT_ATOMS: atom_id res chain seq x y z
N MET A 1 -73.26 24.24 -20.66
CA MET A 1 -72.15 23.27 -20.69
C MET A 1 -72.26 22.43 -19.43
N THR A 2 -72.42 21.12 -19.57
CA THR A 2 -72.54 20.18 -18.45
C THR A 2 -71.19 20.10 -17.71
N PRO A 3 -71.17 20.14 -16.37
CA PRO A 3 -69.95 19.88 -15.60
C PRO A 3 -69.43 18.48 -15.94
N HIS A 4 -68.13 18.35 -16.20
CA HIS A 4 -67.52 17.04 -16.38
C HIS A 4 -67.38 16.42 -14.98
N GLN A 5 -68.17 15.39 -14.69
CA GLN A 5 -68.02 14.62 -13.45
C GLN A 5 -66.81 13.69 -13.58
N LEU A 6 -65.97 13.67 -12.55
CA LEU A 6 -64.80 12.81 -12.43
C LEU A 6 -64.91 12.03 -11.11
N GLU A 7 -64.48 10.77 -11.14
CA GLU A 7 -64.44 9.89 -9.98
C GLU A 7 -62.98 9.65 -9.61
N VAL A 8 -62.60 10.01 -8.37
CA VAL A 8 -61.27 9.74 -7.83
C VAL A 8 -61.32 8.36 -7.22
N THR A 9 -60.49 7.46 -7.73
CA THR A 9 -60.40 6.07 -7.26
C THR A 9 -59.12 5.83 -6.49
N ALA A 10 -59.13 4.81 -5.64
CA ALA A 10 -58.00 4.39 -4.86
C ALA A 10 -56.84 3.95 -5.78
N PRO A 11 -55.66 4.59 -5.73
CA PRO A 11 -54.55 4.22 -6.59
C PRO A 11 -53.94 2.86 -6.21
N LEU A 12 -54.23 2.36 -5.01
CA LEU A 12 -53.70 1.15 -4.41
C LEU A 12 -54.66 0.57 -3.38
N THR A 13 -54.40 -0.67 -2.94
CA THR A 13 -55.10 -1.29 -1.80
C THR A 13 -54.47 -0.83 -0.49
N GLY A 14 -55.29 -0.34 0.45
CA GLY A 14 -54.83 0.23 1.72
C GLY A 14 -55.97 0.58 2.67
N THR A 15 -55.67 1.35 3.71
CA THR A 15 -56.64 1.88 4.67
C THR A 15 -56.73 3.40 4.51
N VAL A 16 -57.92 3.99 4.57
CA VAL A 16 -58.06 5.44 4.61
C VAL A 16 -57.62 5.94 6.00
N LEU A 17 -56.59 6.78 6.08
CA LEU A 17 -56.16 7.39 7.35
C LEU A 17 -56.92 8.67 7.64
N GLU A 18 -56.89 9.60 6.69
CA GLU A 18 -57.43 10.94 6.85
C GLU A 18 -58.19 11.34 5.59
N VAL A 19 -59.29 12.06 5.77
CA VAL A 19 -60.04 12.68 4.68
C VAL A 19 -60.06 14.18 4.96
N HIS A 20 -59.46 14.97 4.08
CA HIS A 20 -59.22 16.40 4.28
C HIS A 20 -60.28 17.29 3.62
N VAL A 21 -61.29 16.70 2.99
CA VAL A 21 -62.30 17.41 2.22
C VAL A 21 -63.71 16.99 2.58
N THR A 22 -64.67 17.90 2.32
CA THR A 22 -66.10 17.69 2.55
C THR A 22 -66.91 17.94 1.28
N SER A 23 -68.09 17.32 1.17
CA SER A 23 -69.00 17.58 0.03
C SER A 23 -69.39 19.07 -0.01
N GLY A 24 -69.34 19.67 -1.20
CA GLY A 24 -69.55 21.09 -1.46
C GLY A 24 -68.29 21.95 -1.38
N GLN A 25 -67.15 21.40 -0.94
CA GLN A 25 -65.89 22.14 -0.83
C GLN A 25 -65.23 22.32 -2.21
N ALA A 26 -64.78 23.55 -2.50
CA ALA A 26 -63.91 23.81 -3.65
C ALA A 26 -62.45 23.51 -3.27
N VAL A 27 -61.73 22.83 -4.15
CA VAL A 27 -60.31 22.47 -4.02
C VAL A 27 -59.53 22.96 -5.23
N ASN A 28 -58.26 23.29 -5.05
CA ASN A 28 -57.33 23.62 -6.12
C ASN A 28 -56.57 22.37 -6.59
N ALA A 29 -55.96 22.44 -7.77
CA ALA A 29 -55.03 21.40 -8.22
C ALA A 29 -53.85 21.31 -7.25
N GLY A 30 -53.54 20.10 -6.78
CA GLY A 30 -52.48 19.80 -5.81
C GLY A 30 -52.95 19.70 -4.35
N ASP A 31 -54.19 20.09 -4.03
CA ASP A 31 -54.71 20.01 -2.67
C ASP A 31 -54.82 18.55 -2.22
N LEU A 32 -54.40 18.25 -0.98
CA LEU A 32 -54.56 16.92 -0.38
C LEU A 32 -56.04 16.62 -0.16
N LEU A 33 -56.53 15.53 -0.74
CA LEU A 33 -57.92 15.11 -0.56
C LEU A 33 -58.03 14.02 0.50
N ILE A 34 -57.24 12.96 0.35
CA ILE A 34 -57.27 11.79 1.23
C ILE A 34 -55.83 11.31 1.47
N LEU A 35 -55.54 10.91 2.70
CA LEU A 35 -54.32 10.20 3.05
C LEU A 35 -54.66 8.72 3.24
N LEU A 36 -53.99 7.84 2.50
CA LEU A 36 -54.11 6.39 2.60
C LEU A 36 -52.89 5.81 3.30
N GLU A 37 -53.05 4.71 4.03
CA GLU A 37 -51.97 3.86 4.52
C GLU A 37 -51.94 2.56 3.72
N SER A 38 -50.78 2.18 3.20
CA SER A 38 -50.55 0.83 2.71
C SER A 38 -49.13 0.39 3.03
N MET A 39 -49.00 -0.80 3.62
CA MET A 39 -47.70 -1.38 3.99
C MET A 39 -46.79 -0.41 4.80
N LYS A 40 -47.37 0.33 5.77
CA LYS A 40 -46.68 1.35 6.61
C LYS A 40 -46.17 2.59 5.86
N VAL A 41 -46.67 2.82 4.65
CA VAL A 41 -46.39 4.02 3.86
C VAL A 41 -47.68 4.82 3.73
N HIS A 42 -47.57 6.14 3.90
CA HIS A 42 -48.68 7.05 3.62
C HIS A 42 -48.67 7.46 2.15
N VAL A 43 -49.80 7.31 1.47
CA VAL A 43 -49.99 7.69 0.08
C VAL A 43 -51.04 8.78 0.00
N ARG A 44 -50.63 9.90 -0.59
CA ARG A 44 -51.47 11.06 -0.80
C ARG A 44 -52.33 10.85 -2.04
N VAL A 45 -53.61 11.16 -1.92
CA VAL A 45 -54.54 11.32 -3.04
C VAL A 45 -54.81 12.81 -3.14
N ASP A 46 -54.15 13.47 -4.08
CA ASP A 46 -54.24 14.92 -4.31
C ASP A 46 -55.23 15.23 -5.45
N ALA A 47 -55.78 16.43 -5.48
CA ALA A 47 -56.64 16.89 -6.57
C ALA A 47 -55.83 17.13 -7.84
N GLU A 48 -56.15 16.47 -8.95
CA GLU A 48 -55.47 16.71 -10.22
C GLU A 48 -55.79 18.09 -10.82
N HIS A 49 -56.99 18.60 -10.57
CA HIS A 49 -57.52 19.85 -11.11
C HIS A 49 -58.31 20.61 -10.05
N ALA A 50 -58.48 21.92 -10.24
CA ALA A 50 -59.43 22.69 -9.43
C ALA A 50 -60.86 22.17 -9.67
N ALA A 51 -61.56 21.80 -8.60
CA ALA A 51 -62.85 21.13 -8.67
C ALA A 51 -63.71 21.41 -7.43
N VAL A 52 -65.00 21.07 -7.51
CA VAL A 52 -65.89 21.03 -6.34
C VAL A 52 -66.16 19.57 -5.99
N ILE A 53 -66.02 19.21 -4.71
CA ILE A 53 -66.28 17.86 -4.22
C ILE A 53 -67.80 17.63 -4.19
N ASP A 54 -68.30 16.75 -5.07
CA ASP A 54 -69.72 16.40 -5.14
C ASP A 54 -70.08 15.40 -4.03
N ALA A 55 -69.26 14.37 -3.82
CA ALA A 55 -69.48 13.34 -2.81
C ALA A 55 -68.16 12.76 -2.27
N VAL A 56 -68.17 12.35 -1.00
CA VAL A 56 -67.04 11.69 -0.33
C VAL A 56 -67.48 10.27 0.04
N TYR A 57 -66.80 9.26 -0.52
CA TYR A 57 -67.08 7.84 -0.26
C TYR A 57 -66.08 7.23 0.74
N ALA A 58 -64.88 7.80 0.81
CA ALA A 58 -63.84 7.36 1.73
C ALA A 58 -64.20 7.69 3.20
N VAL A 59 -63.99 6.73 4.09
CA VAL A 59 -64.20 6.86 5.54
C VAL A 59 -62.91 6.53 6.27
N PRO A 60 -62.39 7.39 7.16
CA PRO A 60 -61.22 7.06 7.98
C PRO A 60 -61.36 5.71 8.68
N GLY A 61 -60.32 4.88 8.61
CA GLY A 61 -60.28 3.50 9.10
C GLY A 61 -60.82 2.43 8.15
N ALA A 62 -61.45 2.80 7.02
CA ALA A 62 -61.95 1.83 6.05
C ALA A 62 -60.83 1.24 5.19
N VAL A 63 -60.90 -0.08 4.97
CA VAL A 63 -60.02 -0.78 4.02
C VAL A 63 -60.61 -0.65 2.62
N ILE A 64 -59.79 -0.22 1.67
CA ILE A 64 -60.12 0.02 0.26
C ILE A 64 -59.22 -0.82 -0.64
N GLN A 65 -59.73 -1.26 -1.78
CA GLN A 65 -59.00 -1.92 -2.84
C GLN A 65 -58.63 -0.92 -3.94
N ARG A 66 -57.57 -1.23 -4.70
CA ARG A 66 -57.22 -0.44 -5.89
C ARG A 66 -58.43 -0.34 -6.83
N GLY A 67 -58.77 0.88 -7.21
CA GLY A 67 -59.91 1.18 -8.08
C GLY A 67 -61.21 1.47 -7.32
N ASP A 68 -61.28 1.28 -6.00
CA ASP A 68 -62.46 1.65 -5.23
C ASP A 68 -62.71 3.16 -5.30
N PRO A 69 -63.95 3.62 -5.48
CA PRO A 69 -64.27 5.04 -5.55
C PRO A 69 -64.06 5.69 -4.18
N LEU A 70 -63.29 6.78 -4.17
CA LEU A 70 -62.97 7.55 -2.96
C LEU A 70 -63.76 8.86 -2.89
N LEU A 71 -63.85 9.58 -4.01
CA LEU A 71 -64.51 10.87 -4.12
C LEU A 71 -65.17 11.01 -5.48
N LYS A 72 -66.22 11.81 -5.55
CA LYS A 72 -66.80 12.32 -6.79
C LYS A 72 -66.63 13.82 -6.83
N LEU A 73 -66.16 14.37 -7.95
CA LEU A 73 -65.92 15.79 -8.11
C LEU A 73 -66.36 16.30 -9.48
N SER A 74 -66.71 17.59 -9.53
CA SER A 74 -67.12 18.28 -10.76
C SER A 74 -66.15 19.42 -11.08
N VAL A 75 -65.68 19.46 -12.33
CA VAL A 75 -64.75 20.50 -12.80
C VAL A 75 -65.57 21.62 -13.46
N PRO A 76 -65.49 22.89 -12.97
CA PRO A 76 -66.12 24.03 -13.63
C PRO A 76 -65.46 24.28 -15.00
N GLY A 77 -66.24 24.30 -16.07
CA GLY A 77 -65.71 24.45 -17.43
C GLY A 77 -65.29 25.88 -17.76
N THR A 78 -64.01 26.25 -17.59
CA THR A 78 -63.22 27.04 -18.56
C THR A 78 -61.72 27.06 -18.23
N ARG A 79 -60.92 27.14 -19.30
CA ARG A 79 -59.45 27.01 -19.38
C ARG A 79 -58.72 28.22 -18.77
N ALA A 80 -57.74 27.95 -17.90
CA ALA A 80 -56.51 28.72 -17.78
C ALA A 80 -55.42 27.82 -17.19
N GLN A 81 -54.40 27.50 -17.99
CA GLN A 81 -53.14 26.97 -17.47
C GLN A 81 -52.46 28.11 -16.68
N GLN A 82 -52.56 28.06 -15.35
CA GLN A 82 -51.57 28.70 -14.51
C GLN A 82 -50.48 27.66 -14.27
N SER A 83 -49.27 27.97 -14.74
CA SER A 83 -48.07 27.28 -14.32
C SER A 83 -47.96 27.45 -12.81
N THR A 84 -48.20 26.38 -12.06
CA THR A 84 -47.80 26.30 -10.67
C THR A 84 -46.27 26.31 -10.65
N THR A 85 -45.72 27.44 -10.24
CA THR A 85 -44.36 27.49 -9.71
C THR A 85 -44.22 26.35 -8.71
N PRO A 86 -43.16 25.52 -8.75
CA PRO A 86 -42.96 24.50 -7.74
C PRO A 86 -43.03 25.19 -6.37
N GLU A 87 -43.91 24.71 -5.50
CA GLU A 87 -43.86 25.09 -4.09
C GLU A 87 -42.41 24.93 -3.64
N ALA A 88 -41.86 26.01 -3.10
CA ALA A 88 -40.57 25.96 -2.44
C ALA A 88 -40.67 24.84 -1.41
N VAL A 89 -39.92 23.76 -1.62
CA VAL A 89 -39.79 22.67 -0.66
C VAL A 89 -39.42 23.33 0.65
N SER A 90 -40.35 23.29 1.61
CA SER A 90 -40.14 23.89 2.92
C SER A 90 -38.86 23.29 3.48
N ASP A 91 -37.85 24.14 3.70
CA ASP A 91 -36.53 23.81 4.22
C ASP A 91 -36.57 23.45 5.73
N ALA A 92 -37.69 22.89 6.19
CA ALA A 92 -37.83 22.29 7.50
C ALA A 92 -36.99 21.01 7.49
N ALA A 93 -35.70 21.16 7.80
CA ALA A 93 -34.74 20.06 7.86
C ALA A 93 -35.36 18.87 8.61
N HIS A 94 -35.56 17.76 7.89
CA HIS A 94 -36.06 16.52 8.48
C HIS A 94 -35.23 16.20 9.72
N THR A 95 -35.90 15.93 10.84
CA THR A 95 -35.25 15.68 12.14
C THR A 95 -34.26 14.51 12.07
N SER A 96 -34.50 13.53 11.20
CA SER A 96 -33.58 12.43 10.89
C SER A 96 -32.30 12.89 10.21
N ILE A 97 -32.37 13.84 9.27
CA ILE A 97 -31.20 14.42 8.59
C ILE A 97 -30.36 15.23 9.59
N ALA A 98 -31.01 16.03 10.44
CA ALA A 98 -30.31 16.74 11.51
C ALA A 98 -29.63 15.78 12.51
N ALA A 99 -30.29 14.67 12.88
CA ALA A 99 -29.71 13.64 13.74
C ALA A 99 -28.54 12.90 13.07
N PHE A 100 -28.63 12.64 11.75
CA PHE A 100 -27.55 12.09 10.96
C PHE A 100 -26.32 13.00 10.95
N HIS A 101 -26.48 14.29 10.64
CA HIS A 101 -25.35 15.24 10.65
C HIS A 101 -24.72 15.35 12.04
N LYS A 102 -25.52 15.36 13.11
CA LYS A 102 -25.00 15.29 14.49
C LYS A 102 -24.21 13.99 14.74
N ARG A 103 -24.68 12.85 14.22
CA ARG A 103 -23.98 11.56 14.37
C ARG A 103 -22.64 11.53 13.62
N VAL A 104 -22.62 12.07 12.39
CA VAL A 104 -21.40 12.24 11.58
C VAL A 104 -20.40 13.13 12.32
N ALA A 105 -20.84 14.29 12.80
CA ALA A 105 -19.98 15.25 13.47
C ALA A 105 -19.24 14.65 14.68
N LYS A 106 -19.90 13.78 15.47
CA LYS A 106 -19.29 13.07 16.61
C LYS A 106 -18.08 12.19 16.24
N SER A 107 -17.94 11.75 14.99
CA SER A 107 -16.79 10.95 14.55
C SER A 107 -15.65 11.77 13.96
N LEU A 108 -15.82 13.08 13.82
CA LEU A 108 -14.84 13.98 13.24
C LEU A 108 -14.00 14.64 14.33
N ASP A 109 -12.80 15.06 13.95
CA ASP A 109 -11.84 15.73 14.84
C ASP A 109 -12.42 16.98 15.51
N SER A 110 -13.31 17.70 14.81
CA SER A 110 -13.99 18.89 15.33
C SER A 110 -14.79 18.64 16.62
N HIS A 111 -15.24 17.40 16.86
CA HIS A 111 -15.97 16.99 18.08
C HIS A 111 -15.10 16.17 19.04
N ARG A 112 -13.81 16.05 18.74
CA ARG A 112 -12.83 15.25 19.47
C ARG A 112 -11.56 16.06 19.79
N ALA A 113 -11.71 17.38 19.95
CA ALA A 113 -10.60 18.32 20.11
C ALA A 113 -9.61 17.93 21.22
N GLU A 114 -10.07 17.41 22.35
CA GLU A 114 -9.17 16.95 23.43
C GLU A 114 -8.28 15.77 22.99
N ALA A 115 -8.83 14.83 22.22
CA ALA A 115 -8.08 13.69 21.70
C ALA A 115 -7.05 14.13 20.65
N VAL A 116 -7.44 15.08 19.80
CA VAL A 116 -6.57 15.71 18.79
C VAL A 116 -5.43 16.48 19.46
N GLU A 117 -5.74 17.33 20.44
CA GLU A 117 -4.73 18.09 21.20
C GLU A 117 -3.70 17.17 21.87
N LYS A 118 -4.16 16.06 22.49
CA LYS A 118 -3.25 15.05 23.07
C LYS A 118 -2.31 14.41 22.05
N ARG A 119 -2.72 14.30 20.77
CA ARG A 119 -1.84 13.86 19.67
C ARG A 119 -0.86 14.96 19.31
N HIS A 120 -1.36 16.18 19.09
CA HIS A 120 -0.56 17.34 18.68
C HIS A 120 0.51 17.71 19.71
N THR A 121 0.22 17.62 21.02
CA THR A 121 1.21 17.85 22.09
C THR A 121 2.39 16.86 22.01
N LYS A 122 2.19 15.66 21.45
CA LYS A 122 3.25 14.67 21.21
C LYS A 122 3.96 14.84 19.86
N GLY A 123 3.57 15.84 19.07
CA GLY A 123 4.07 16.05 17.71
C GLY A 123 3.46 15.08 16.70
N TYR A 124 2.36 14.41 17.03
CA TYR A 124 1.69 13.44 16.16
C TYR A 124 0.39 13.98 15.60
N ARG A 125 -0.05 13.42 14.47
CA ARG A 125 -1.31 13.71 13.78
C ARG A 125 -2.45 12.83 14.29
N SER A 126 -3.68 13.27 14.05
CA SER A 126 -4.86 12.43 14.21
C SER A 126 -4.97 11.41 13.05
N ALA A 127 -5.83 10.38 13.22
CA ALA A 127 -6.14 9.46 12.14
C ALA A 127 -6.80 10.14 10.93
N ARG A 128 -7.63 11.18 11.15
CA ARG A 128 -8.26 11.94 10.06
C ARG A 128 -7.25 12.81 9.32
N GLU A 129 -6.30 13.40 10.03
CA GLU A 129 -5.19 14.15 9.43
C GLU A 129 -4.26 13.26 8.60
N ASN A 130 -4.05 12.00 9.02
CA ASN A 130 -3.31 11.01 8.22
C ASN A 130 -4.10 10.55 6.99
N LEU A 131 -5.42 10.34 7.11
CA LEU A 131 -6.28 10.10 5.95
C LEU A 131 -6.18 11.24 4.93
N ALA A 132 -6.28 12.49 5.39
CA ALA A 132 -6.20 13.68 4.54
C ALA A 132 -4.83 13.87 3.86
N ALA A 133 -3.77 13.23 4.39
CA ALA A 133 -2.45 13.25 3.77
C ALA A 133 -2.33 12.24 2.61
N LEU A 134 -3.27 11.30 2.47
CA LEU A 134 -3.29 10.28 1.41
C LEU A 134 -4.27 10.63 0.30
N CYS A 135 -5.47 11.10 0.66
CA CYS A 135 -6.53 11.40 -0.28
C CYS A 135 -7.40 12.56 0.21
N ASP A 136 -8.19 13.13 -0.70
CA ASP A 136 -9.21 14.12 -0.36
C ASP A 136 -10.32 13.48 0.51
N PRO A 137 -10.50 13.94 1.77
CA PRO A 137 -11.53 13.41 2.67
C PRO A 137 -12.96 13.62 2.16
N GLU A 138 -13.22 14.61 1.29
CA GLU A 138 -14.56 14.87 0.75
C GLU A 138 -15.02 13.80 -0.24
N THR A 139 -14.06 13.18 -0.94
CA THR A 139 -14.33 12.11 -1.92
C THR A 139 -14.12 10.71 -1.33
N PHE A 140 -13.62 10.62 -0.10
CA PHE A 140 -13.36 9.37 0.59
C PHE A 140 -14.66 8.66 0.98
N GLN A 141 -14.82 7.43 0.48
CA GLN A 141 -15.97 6.59 0.79
C GLN A 141 -15.69 5.79 2.06
N GLU A 142 -16.09 6.31 3.22
CA GLU A 142 -15.85 5.67 4.51
C GLU A 142 -16.83 4.53 4.81
N TYR A 143 -16.28 3.39 5.25
CA TYR A 143 -17.02 2.20 5.64
C TYR A 143 -17.13 2.14 7.16
N GLY A 144 -18.33 1.91 7.68
CA GLY A 144 -18.54 1.69 9.12
C GLY A 144 -18.20 2.89 10.01
N GLN A 145 -18.35 4.13 9.52
CA GLN A 145 -18.07 5.37 10.28
C GLN A 145 -18.79 5.41 11.64
N PHE A 146 -20.01 4.85 11.73
CA PHE A 146 -20.82 4.87 12.94
C PHE A 146 -20.57 3.71 13.90
N ALA A 147 -19.58 2.87 13.63
CA ALA A 147 -19.13 1.86 14.58
C ALA A 147 -18.66 2.50 15.89
N VAL A 148 -18.82 1.76 16.97
CA VAL A 148 -18.33 2.07 18.32
C VAL A 148 -17.82 0.78 18.95
N ALA A 149 -17.03 0.88 20.01
CA ALA A 149 -16.55 -0.30 20.72
C ALA A 149 -17.70 -1.18 21.23
N ALA A 150 -17.46 -2.49 21.28
CA ALA A 150 -18.42 -3.49 21.74
C ALA A 150 -18.52 -3.50 23.28
N GLN A 151 -18.91 -2.36 23.86
CA GLN A 151 -18.92 -2.09 25.30
C GLN A 151 -20.21 -1.40 25.77
N ARG A 152 -21.31 -1.53 25.02
CA ARG A 152 -22.62 -0.93 25.32
C ARG A 152 -23.22 -1.43 26.64
N GLY A 153 -22.84 -2.63 27.09
CA GLY A 153 -23.25 -3.14 28.40
C GLY A 153 -22.58 -2.45 29.59
N ARG A 154 -21.48 -1.72 29.36
CA ARG A 154 -20.66 -1.08 30.42
C ARG A 154 -20.60 0.44 30.33
N HIS A 155 -20.87 1.00 29.15
CA HIS A 155 -20.78 2.42 28.89
C HIS A 155 -22.04 2.94 28.20
N ASP A 156 -22.39 4.19 28.51
CA ASP A 156 -23.45 4.90 27.82
C ASP A 156 -23.17 4.99 26.30
N TYR A 157 -24.19 4.67 25.51
CA TYR A 157 -24.04 4.62 24.05
C TYR A 157 -23.77 5.99 23.44
N GLU A 158 -24.35 7.07 23.99
CA GLU A 158 -24.08 8.43 23.48
C GLU A 158 -22.62 8.85 23.69
N THR A 159 -22.00 8.38 24.77
CA THR A 159 -20.57 8.58 25.05
C THR A 159 -19.70 7.80 24.06
N LEU A 160 -20.02 6.51 23.86
CA LEU A 160 -19.30 5.63 22.93
C LEU A 160 -19.25 6.19 21.50
N LYS A 161 -20.31 6.90 21.07
CA LYS A 161 -20.42 7.55 19.76
C LYS A 161 -19.28 8.54 19.46
N THR A 162 -18.64 9.10 20.48
CA THR A 162 -17.51 10.03 20.35
C THR A 162 -16.20 9.40 20.85
N THR A 163 -16.19 8.79 22.04
CA THR A 163 -14.95 8.29 22.67
C THR A 163 -14.38 7.05 21.98
N THR A 164 -15.23 6.31 21.28
CA THR A 164 -14.85 5.12 20.49
C THR A 164 -15.29 5.24 19.04
N ALA A 165 -15.31 6.46 18.51
CA ALA A 165 -15.75 6.73 17.16
C ALA A 165 -15.04 5.84 16.13
N ALA A 166 -15.82 5.31 15.19
CA ALA A 166 -15.38 4.37 14.14
C ALA A 166 -14.72 3.08 14.68
N ASP A 167 -14.88 2.79 15.98
CA ASP A 167 -14.18 1.73 16.73
C ASP A 167 -12.64 1.80 16.68
N GLY A 168 -12.10 3.01 16.52
CA GLY A 168 -10.65 3.26 16.47
C GLY A 168 -9.98 2.84 15.17
N ILE A 169 -10.75 2.69 14.08
CA ILE A 169 -10.24 2.44 12.74
C ILE A 169 -11.08 3.17 11.70
N ILE A 170 -10.43 3.88 10.80
CA ILE A 170 -11.05 4.46 9.61
C ILE A 170 -10.75 3.50 8.46
N THR A 171 -11.78 3.04 7.75
CA THR A 171 -11.63 2.17 6.58
C THR A 171 -12.45 2.71 5.43
N GLY A 172 -11.99 2.57 4.21
CA GLY A 172 -12.74 3.02 3.04
C GLY A 172 -11.93 3.06 1.77
N ILE A 173 -12.50 3.66 0.73
CA ILE A 173 -11.87 3.82 -0.58
C ILE A 173 -11.66 5.30 -0.85
N GLY A 174 -10.43 5.67 -1.21
CA GLY A 174 -10.06 7.00 -1.65
C GLY A 174 -9.32 6.97 -2.98
N GLN A 175 -8.97 8.15 -3.50
CA GLN A 175 -8.11 8.30 -4.66
C GLN A 175 -6.68 8.60 -4.20
N VAL A 176 -5.71 7.80 -4.63
CA VAL A 176 -4.28 8.04 -4.43
C VAL A 176 -3.59 7.98 -5.78
N ASN A 177 -2.90 9.07 -6.17
CA ASN A 177 -2.40 9.25 -7.54
C ASN A 177 -3.49 9.04 -8.60
N ASP A 178 -4.69 9.59 -8.35
CA ASP A 178 -5.88 9.47 -9.22
C ASP A 178 -6.37 8.05 -9.50
N GLN A 179 -5.98 7.06 -8.67
CA GLN A 179 -6.52 5.70 -8.73
C GLN A 179 -7.13 5.25 -7.40
N ALA A 180 -8.20 4.47 -7.51
CA ALA A 180 -8.92 3.93 -6.38
C ALA A 180 -8.00 3.06 -5.51
N THR A 181 -7.95 3.37 -4.23
CA THR A 181 -7.09 2.72 -3.24
C THR A 181 -7.88 2.46 -1.97
N ALA A 182 -7.78 1.26 -1.43
CA ALA A 182 -8.32 0.95 -0.11
C ALA A 182 -7.39 1.56 0.95
N ILE A 183 -7.96 2.36 1.85
CA ILE A 183 -7.21 3.06 2.89
C ILE A 183 -7.73 2.60 4.25
N VAL A 184 -6.78 2.27 5.12
CA VAL A 184 -7.02 1.87 6.50
C VAL A 184 -6.17 2.74 7.41
N VAL A 185 -6.77 3.42 8.38
CA VAL A 185 -6.05 4.24 9.35
C VAL A 185 -6.52 3.92 10.76
N ASN A 186 -5.64 3.31 11.56
CA ASN A 186 -5.89 3.11 12.98
C ASN A 186 -5.80 4.43 13.74
N ASP A 187 -6.69 4.61 14.73
CA ASP A 187 -6.74 5.80 15.56
C ASP A 187 -6.23 5.49 16.97
N TYR A 188 -4.97 5.83 17.24
CA TYR A 188 -4.36 5.62 18.56
C TYR A 188 -5.08 6.36 19.69
N SER A 189 -5.77 7.46 19.38
CA SER A 189 -6.51 8.23 20.39
C SER A 189 -7.77 7.50 20.88
N VAL A 190 -8.22 6.46 20.18
CA VAL A 190 -9.28 5.54 20.62
C VAL A 190 -8.66 4.29 21.20
N LEU A 191 -8.74 4.14 22.53
CA LEU A 191 -8.34 2.92 23.23
C LEU A 191 -6.93 2.42 22.83
N ALA A 192 -5.98 3.34 22.67
CA ALA A 192 -4.59 3.06 22.26
C ALA A 192 -4.46 2.34 20.90
N GLY A 193 -5.40 2.57 19.97
CA GLY A 193 -5.39 1.96 18.64
C GLY A 193 -5.55 0.44 18.67
N THR A 194 -6.09 -0.10 19.76
CA THR A 194 -6.28 -1.53 19.95
C THR A 194 -7.39 -2.08 19.04
N GLN A 195 -7.22 -3.33 18.63
CA GLN A 195 -8.07 -4.05 17.69
C GLN A 195 -9.23 -4.70 18.44
N GLY A 196 -10.41 -4.10 18.33
CA GLY A 196 -11.67 -4.59 18.92
C GLY A 196 -12.51 -5.44 17.96
N TYR A 197 -13.71 -5.81 18.39
CA TYR A 197 -14.60 -6.67 17.62
C TYR A 197 -15.12 -6.00 16.34
N TYR A 198 -15.70 -4.80 16.44
CA TYR A 198 -16.20 -4.09 15.25
C TYR A 198 -15.06 -3.53 14.39
N HIS A 199 -13.92 -3.19 15.00
CA HIS A 199 -12.68 -2.87 14.33
C HIS A 199 -12.26 -3.98 13.36
N HIS A 200 -12.19 -5.24 13.84
CA HIS A 200 -11.86 -6.37 12.98
C HIS A 200 -12.90 -6.59 11.87
N GLN A 201 -14.20 -6.47 12.15
CA GLN A 201 -15.22 -6.56 11.10
C GLN A 201 -15.08 -5.49 10.02
N LYS A 202 -14.72 -4.26 10.40
CA LYS A 202 -14.44 -3.17 9.46
C LYS A 202 -13.21 -3.45 8.61
N LEU A 203 -12.14 -3.94 9.24
CA LEU A 203 -10.91 -4.32 8.56
C LEU A 203 -11.17 -5.46 7.56
N ASP A 204 -11.82 -6.54 7.99
CA ASP A 204 -12.16 -7.67 7.12
C ASP A 204 -13.03 -7.24 5.95
N ARG A 205 -13.99 -6.34 6.18
CA ARG A 205 -14.86 -5.83 5.11
C ARG A 205 -14.07 -5.07 4.04
N ILE A 206 -13.17 -4.17 4.42
CA ILE A 206 -12.41 -3.39 3.42
C ILE A 206 -11.38 -4.25 2.70
N LEU A 207 -10.77 -5.23 3.38
CA LEU A 207 -9.84 -6.18 2.75
C LEU A 207 -10.56 -7.05 1.70
N LEU A 208 -11.77 -7.53 1.99
CA LEU A 208 -12.60 -8.25 1.02
C LEU A 208 -12.94 -7.37 -0.20
N VAL A 209 -13.24 -6.09 0.01
CA VAL A 209 -13.49 -5.16 -1.10
C VAL A 209 -12.23 -4.96 -1.94
N ALA A 210 -11.08 -4.77 -1.29
CA ALA A 210 -9.80 -4.62 -1.96
C ALA A 210 -9.45 -5.84 -2.81
N GLU A 211 -9.71 -7.06 -2.30
CA GLU A 211 -9.55 -8.30 -3.07
C GLU A 211 -10.46 -8.32 -4.30
N GLN A 212 -11.77 -8.12 -4.10
CA GLN A 212 -12.78 -8.23 -5.15
C GLN A 212 -12.59 -7.21 -6.27
N GLN A 213 -12.15 -6.00 -5.92
CA GLN A 213 -11.94 -4.90 -6.85
C GLN A 213 -10.47 -4.75 -7.27
N LYS A 214 -9.58 -5.62 -6.78
CA LYS A 214 -8.13 -5.57 -7.02
C LYS A 214 -7.51 -4.20 -6.67
N LEU A 215 -7.95 -3.62 -5.56
CA LEU A 215 -7.46 -2.32 -5.10
C LEU A 215 -6.16 -2.50 -4.29
N PRO A 216 -5.13 -1.67 -4.53
CA PRO A 216 -4.01 -1.59 -3.59
C PRO A 216 -4.49 -1.10 -2.23
N VAL A 217 -3.70 -1.41 -1.19
CA VAL A 217 -4.03 -1.08 0.20
C VAL A 217 -2.90 -0.29 0.85
N ILE A 218 -3.23 0.87 1.42
CA ILE A 218 -2.36 1.61 2.35
C ILE A 218 -2.96 1.50 3.75
N MET A 219 -2.18 1.01 4.72
CA MET A 219 -2.63 0.77 6.10
C MET A 219 -1.71 1.46 7.11
N PHE A 220 -2.24 2.41 7.88
CA PHE A 220 -1.58 2.96 9.06
C PHE A 220 -1.92 2.10 10.27
N THR A 221 -0.92 1.39 10.81
CA THR A 221 -1.13 0.30 11.76
C THR A 221 -0.93 0.69 13.23
N GLU A 222 -0.65 1.96 13.57
CA GLU A 222 -0.39 2.38 14.97
C GLU A 222 -1.40 1.79 15.98
N GLY A 223 -0.90 1.15 17.04
CA GLY A 223 -1.76 0.55 18.07
C GLY A 223 -1.13 -0.55 18.93
N GLY A 224 -1.84 -0.90 20.00
CA GLY A 224 -1.36 -1.81 21.05
C GLY A 224 -1.76 -3.28 20.94
N GLY A 225 -2.36 -3.72 19.83
CA GLY A 225 -2.80 -5.11 19.64
C GLY A 225 -4.26 -5.36 20.02
N GLY A 226 -4.58 -6.61 20.34
CA GLY A 226 -5.95 -7.05 20.65
C GLY A 226 -6.55 -6.35 21.87
N ARG A 227 -7.82 -5.96 21.77
CA ARG A 227 -8.53 -5.22 22.82
C ARG A 227 -9.18 -6.16 23.85
N PRO A 228 -8.86 -6.07 25.15
CA PRO A 228 -9.43 -6.94 26.18
C PRO A 228 -10.82 -6.51 26.68
N GLY A 229 -11.26 -5.27 26.39
CA GLY A 229 -12.41 -4.64 27.04
C GLY A 229 -13.77 -4.82 26.36
N ASP A 230 -13.86 -5.54 25.24
CA ASP A 230 -15.08 -5.65 24.43
C ASP A 230 -16.08 -6.68 24.99
N THR A 231 -16.77 -6.28 26.07
CA THR A 231 -17.62 -7.16 26.88
C THR A 231 -19.00 -7.49 26.30
N ASP A 232 -19.45 -6.81 25.25
CA ASP A 232 -20.74 -7.12 24.63
C ASP A 232 -20.71 -8.48 23.92
N ILE A 233 -19.51 -8.98 23.58
CA ILE A 233 -19.34 -10.22 22.82
C ILE A 233 -19.17 -11.40 23.78
N THR A 234 -20.27 -12.08 24.06
CA THR A 234 -20.32 -13.22 24.99
C THR A 234 -20.16 -14.59 24.32
N THR A 235 -20.12 -14.63 22.99
CA THR A 235 -20.04 -15.85 22.18
C THR A 235 -18.63 -16.19 21.70
N VAL A 236 -17.67 -15.28 21.89
CA VAL A 236 -16.27 -15.43 21.47
C VAL A 236 -15.40 -15.54 22.71
N ASN A 237 -14.80 -16.70 22.93
CA ASN A 237 -13.98 -16.95 24.11
C ASN A 237 -12.49 -16.61 23.89
N SER A 238 -11.91 -17.06 22.76
CA SER A 238 -10.46 -16.89 22.48
C SER A 238 -10.16 -15.80 21.45
N GLY A 239 -11.09 -15.50 20.55
CA GLY A 239 -10.86 -14.58 19.43
C GLY A 239 -9.97 -15.14 18.31
N LEU A 240 -9.48 -16.38 18.42
CA LEU A 240 -8.53 -16.97 17.47
C LEU A 240 -9.14 -17.28 16.09
N GLN A 241 -10.46 -17.29 15.97
CA GLN A 241 -11.16 -17.39 14.68
C GLN A 241 -11.13 -16.08 13.87
N CYS A 242 -10.54 -15.00 14.40
CA CYS A 242 -10.38 -13.73 13.70
C CYS A 242 -9.60 -13.93 12.39
N ALA A 243 -10.18 -13.50 11.27
CA ALA A 243 -9.62 -13.73 9.94
C ALA A 243 -8.65 -12.62 9.50
N SER A 244 -8.68 -11.42 10.10
CA SER A 244 -8.02 -10.22 9.56
C SER A 244 -6.55 -10.39 9.19
N PHE A 245 -5.78 -11.09 10.02
CA PHE A 245 -4.36 -11.34 9.75
C PHE A 245 -4.16 -12.24 8.53
N GLY A 246 -4.97 -13.29 8.41
CA GLY A 246 -4.96 -14.20 7.26
C GLY A 246 -5.48 -13.54 5.99
N SER A 247 -6.57 -12.77 6.09
CA SER A 247 -7.14 -12.00 4.98
C SER A 247 -6.13 -10.98 4.44
N TRP A 248 -5.43 -10.26 5.33
CA TRP A 248 -4.39 -9.31 4.93
C TRP A 248 -3.17 -9.99 4.28
N ALA A 249 -2.69 -11.08 4.88
CA ALA A 249 -1.56 -11.84 4.34
C ALA A 249 -1.91 -12.49 3.00
N GLY A 250 -3.15 -12.96 2.83
CA GLY A 250 -3.66 -13.62 1.63
C GLY A 250 -3.74 -12.69 0.41
N LEU A 251 -3.71 -11.37 0.60
CA LEU A 251 -3.63 -10.41 -0.50
C LEU A 251 -2.25 -10.33 -1.16
N ALA A 252 -1.22 -10.98 -0.59
CA ALA A 252 0.13 -11.01 -1.15
C ALA A 252 0.13 -11.55 -2.60
N GLY A 253 0.79 -10.83 -3.51
CA GLY A 253 0.80 -11.18 -4.93
C GLY A 253 -0.50 -10.91 -5.69
N HIS A 254 -1.55 -10.40 -5.04
CA HIS A 254 -2.81 -10.02 -5.69
C HIS A 254 -2.96 -8.50 -5.85
N VAL A 255 -2.62 -7.74 -4.80
CA VAL A 255 -2.66 -6.27 -4.78
C VAL A 255 -1.44 -5.74 -4.01
N ALA A 256 -1.03 -4.50 -4.28
CA ALA A 256 0.10 -3.89 -3.56
C ALA A 256 -0.31 -3.53 -2.13
N ARG A 257 0.52 -3.90 -1.15
CA ARG A 257 0.24 -3.74 0.28
C ARG A 257 1.31 -2.91 0.96
N ILE A 258 0.95 -1.71 1.40
CA ILE A 258 1.86 -0.78 2.09
C ILE A 258 1.37 -0.58 3.52
N ALA A 259 2.25 -0.80 4.48
CA ALA A 259 1.95 -0.53 5.89
C ALA A 259 2.82 0.62 6.42
N VAL A 260 2.19 1.48 7.22
CA VAL A 260 2.80 2.64 7.85
C VAL A 260 2.67 2.52 9.37
N ALA A 261 3.79 2.60 10.09
CA ALA A 261 3.83 2.65 11.54
C ALA A 261 4.27 4.04 12.03
N ASN A 262 3.61 4.52 13.08
CA ASN A 262 4.03 5.65 13.88
C ASN A 262 3.86 5.30 15.36
N GLY A 263 4.74 5.78 16.23
CA GLY A 263 4.60 5.54 17.67
C GLY A 263 4.66 4.05 18.03
N TYR A 264 3.72 3.58 18.83
CA TYR A 264 3.69 2.19 19.29
C TYR A 264 2.90 1.30 18.33
N ASN A 265 3.53 0.22 17.87
CA ASN A 265 2.94 -0.74 16.95
C ASN A 265 3.22 -2.16 17.46
N PHE A 266 2.29 -2.70 18.27
CA PHE A 266 2.50 -3.97 18.99
C PHE A 266 1.49 -5.06 18.65
N ALA A 267 1.92 -6.31 18.85
CA ALA A 267 1.10 -7.52 18.72
C ALA A 267 0.37 -7.59 17.36
N GLY A 268 -0.96 -7.64 17.34
CA GLY A 268 -1.72 -7.76 16.09
C GLY A 268 -1.48 -6.61 15.12
N ASN A 269 -1.23 -5.39 15.61
CA ASN A 269 -0.86 -4.24 14.79
C ASN A 269 0.52 -4.44 14.12
N ALA A 270 1.49 -4.97 14.88
CA ALA A 270 2.80 -5.35 14.35
C ALA A 270 2.73 -6.51 13.34
N ALA A 271 1.83 -7.47 13.55
CA ALA A 271 1.60 -8.57 12.62
C ALA A 271 1.06 -8.06 11.26
N LEU A 272 0.13 -7.09 11.27
CA LEU A 272 -0.34 -6.44 10.04
C LEU A 272 0.80 -5.68 9.35
N PHE A 273 1.59 -4.93 10.12
CA PHE A 273 2.75 -4.20 9.59
C PHE A 273 3.77 -5.13 8.92
N GLY A 274 4.24 -6.16 9.62
CA GLY A 274 5.28 -7.07 9.12
C GLY A 274 4.85 -7.95 7.95
N ALA A 275 3.53 -8.10 7.73
CA ALA A 275 2.98 -8.89 6.63
C ALA A 275 2.84 -8.11 5.31
N ALA A 276 3.11 -6.80 5.28
CA ALA A 276 3.02 -5.95 4.09
C ALA A 276 4.15 -6.20 3.09
N ASP A 277 3.95 -5.75 1.84
CA ASP A 277 4.98 -5.81 0.79
C ASP A 277 6.06 -4.75 1.05
N ILE A 278 5.63 -3.53 1.41
CA ILE A 278 6.48 -2.41 1.79
C ILE A 278 6.09 -1.89 3.18
N THR A 279 7.09 -1.75 4.07
CA THR A 279 6.94 -1.26 5.44
C THR A 279 7.62 0.09 5.64
N ILE A 280 6.84 1.08 6.07
CA ILE A 280 7.30 2.45 6.32
C ILE A 280 7.10 2.75 7.81
N ALA A 281 8.12 3.19 8.52
CA ALA A 281 7.97 3.56 9.93
C ALA A 281 8.56 4.95 10.19
N THR A 282 7.95 5.73 11.07
CA THR A 282 8.52 7.02 11.49
C THR A 282 9.74 6.81 12.38
N GLN A 283 10.61 7.81 12.47
CA GLN A 283 11.76 7.83 13.40
C GLN A 283 11.35 7.64 14.86
N THR A 284 10.10 7.94 15.21
CA THR A 284 9.55 7.79 16.56
C THR A 284 8.71 6.53 16.70
N SER A 285 9.09 5.43 16.02
CA SER A 285 8.36 4.15 16.04
C SER A 285 9.03 3.09 16.91
N TRP A 286 8.20 2.30 17.58
CA TRP A 286 8.56 1.10 18.35
C TRP A 286 7.65 -0.05 17.94
N ILE A 287 8.25 -1.10 17.38
CA ILE A 287 7.53 -2.16 16.68
C ILE A 287 7.85 -3.49 17.34
N GLY A 288 6.86 -4.30 17.67
CA GLY A 288 7.13 -5.60 18.30
C GLY A 288 5.95 -6.55 18.34
N MET A 289 6.22 -7.86 18.27
CA MET A 289 5.16 -8.88 18.32
C MET A 289 4.46 -8.97 19.69
N ALA A 290 5.01 -8.33 20.72
CA ALA A 290 4.42 -8.26 22.05
C ALA A 290 4.59 -6.85 22.61
N GLY A 291 3.55 -6.32 23.27
CA GLY A 291 3.65 -5.11 24.08
C GLY A 291 4.10 -5.41 25.53
N PRO A 292 4.33 -4.38 26.36
CA PRO A 292 4.83 -4.54 27.73
C PRO A 292 4.05 -5.54 28.58
N ALA A 293 2.72 -5.44 28.58
CA ALA A 293 1.85 -6.30 29.37
C ALA A 293 1.96 -7.79 28.98
N MET A 294 2.20 -8.09 27.70
CA MET A 294 2.36 -9.47 27.23
C MET A 294 3.74 -10.03 27.60
N ILE A 295 4.79 -9.20 27.56
CA ILE A 295 6.14 -9.59 27.97
C ILE A 295 6.18 -9.89 29.47
N GLU A 296 5.60 -9.00 30.27
CA GLU A 296 5.49 -9.17 31.72
C GLU A 296 4.62 -10.39 32.07
N GLY A 297 3.46 -10.53 31.42
CA GLY A 297 2.57 -11.68 31.59
C GLY A 297 3.22 -13.02 31.18
N GLY A 298 4.22 -13.00 30.30
CA GLY A 298 5.03 -14.15 29.91
C GLY A 298 6.17 -14.48 30.88
N GLY A 299 6.34 -13.72 31.97
CA GLY A 299 7.41 -13.92 32.95
C GLY A 299 8.79 -13.44 32.50
N LEU A 300 8.86 -12.62 31.44
CA LEU A 300 10.12 -12.13 30.87
C LEU A 300 10.60 -10.80 31.50
N GLY A 301 9.99 -10.41 32.61
CA GLY A 301 10.28 -9.17 33.33
C GLY A 301 9.48 -7.97 32.82
N SER A 302 9.68 -6.84 33.49
CA SER A 302 9.02 -5.58 33.14
C SER A 302 9.90 -4.78 32.19
N VAL A 303 9.30 -4.31 31.10
CA VAL A 303 9.96 -3.48 30.09
C VAL A 303 9.06 -2.30 29.74
N THR A 304 9.66 -1.16 29.44
CA THR A 304 8.95 0.00 28.91
C THR A 304 8.64 -0.21 27.42
N PRO A 305 7.57 0.41 26.88
CA PRO A 305 7.28 0.37 25.44
C PRO A 305 8.49 0.72 24.57
N GLN A 306 9.31 1.68 24.98
CA GLN A 306 10.45 2.18 24.21
C GLN A 306 11.64 1.21 24.15
N GLN A 307 11.67 0.20 25.03
CA GLN A 307 12.65 -0.89 24.98
C GLN A 307 12.28 -1.97 23.96
N ILE A 308 11.06 -1.93 23.40
CA ILE A 308 10.54 -2.95 22.50
C ILE A 308 10.69 -2.46 21.06
N GLY A 309 11.68 -3.04 20.36
CA GLY A 309 11.90 -2.82 18.94
C GLY A 309 11.99 -1.36 18.51
N PRO A 310 12.94 -0.59 19.07
CA PRO A 310 13.20 0.78 18.63
C PRO A 310 13.61 0.81 17.14
N ILE A 311 13.32 1.93 16.47
CA ILE A 311 13.48 2.07 15.03
C ILE A 311 14.89 1.71 14.53
N GLU A 312 15.94 2.01 15.30
CA GLU A 312 17.33 1.72 14.93
C GLU A 312 17.59 0.22 14.81
N VAL A 313 16.93 -0.59 15.66
CA VAL A 313 17.01 -2.05 15.59
C VAL A 313 16.19 -2.56 14.41
N GLN A 314 14.98 -2.01 14.21
CA GLN A 314 14.04 -2.52 13.20
C GLN A 314 14.43 -2.16 11.75
N GLN A 315 15.15 -1.05 11.54
CA GLN A 315 15.76 -0.78 10.23
C GLN A 315 16.97 -1.67 9.95
N SER A 316 17.74 -2.02 10.99
CA SER A 316 18.99 -2.77 10.87
C SER A 316 18.77 -4.28 10.71
N ASN A 317 17.62 -4.80 11.15
CA ASN A 317 17.24 -6.21 11.01
C ASN A 317 16.30 -6.48 9.82
N GLY A 318 16.00 -5.45 9.00
CA GLY A 318 15.20 -5.58 7.78
C GLY A 318 13.69 -5.68 8.01
N VAL A 319 13.18 -5.36 9.19
CA VAL A 319 11.73 -5.26 9.47
C VAL A 319 11.13 -4.01 8.82
N VAL A 320 11.87 -2.89 8.84
CA VAL A 320 11.45 -1.61 8.23
C VAL A 320 12.17 -1.41 6.89
N ASP A 321 11.40 -1.21 5.82
CA ASP A 321 11.95 -0.91 4.50
C ASP A 321 12.38 0.56 4.39
N ILE A 322 11.57 1.48 4.89
CA ILE A 322 11.83 2.92 4.79
C ILE A 322 11.55 3.61 6.14
N VAL A 323 12.51 4.40 6.60
CA VAL A 323 12.33 5.26 7.78
C VAL A 323 11.92 6.67 7.34
N ALA A 324 10.73 7.09 7.73
CA ALA A 324 10.18 8.42 7.47
C ALA A 324 10.48 9.37 8.63
N LYS A 325 10.58 10.67 8.36
CA LYS A 325 10.81 11.68 9.41
C LYS A 325 9.64 11.77 10.38
N ASP A 326 8.43 11.83 9.83
CA ASP A 326 7.16 11.98 10.54
C ASP A 326 6.03 11.35 9.71
N GLU A 327 4.79 11.48 10.18
CA GLU A 327 3.61 10.91 9.51
C GLU A 327 3.31 11.54 8.14
N ILE A 328 3.64 12.82 7.92
CA ILE A 328 3.45 13.49 6.61
C ILE A 328 4.44 12.92 5.61
N ASP A 329 5.70 12.80 6.01
CA ASP A 329 6.73 12.19 5.19
C ASP A 329 6.41 10.71 4.90
N ALA A 330 5.88 9.98 5.89
CA ALA A 330 5.45 8.60 5.73
C ALA A 330 4.31 8.47 4.71
N ALA A 331 3.31 9.34 4.77
CA ALA A 331 2.23 9.38 3.79
C ALA A 331 2.77 9.68 2.38
N ARG A 332 3.64 10.69 2.24
CA ARG A 332 4.30 11.03 0.96
C ARG A 332 5.09 9.84 0.39
N ILE A 333 5.83 9.13 1.24
CA ILE A 333 6.57 7.93 0.84
C ILE A 333 5.62 6.81 0.43
N ALA A 334 4.52 6.59 1.16
CA ALA A 334 3.51 5.58 0.79
C ALA A 334 2.87 5.87 -0.57
N VAL A 335 2.53 7.14 -0.83
CA VAL A 335 2.01 7.62 -2.12
C VAL A 335 3.04 7.40 -3.24
N LYS A 336 4.32 7.75 -3.01
CA LYS A 336 5.40 7.52 -3.98
C LYS A 336 5.65 6.04 -4.24
N ALA A 337 5.67 5.22 -3.18
CA ALA A 337 5.86 3.78 -3.27
C ALA A 337 4.72 3.12 -4.05
N LEU A 338 3.47 3.53 -3.80
CA LEU A 338 2.30 3.00 -4.50
C LEU A 338 2.37 3.29 -6.01
N ALA A 339 2.90 4.46 -6.40
CA ALA A 339 2.97 4.86 -7.80
C ALA A 339 3.69 3.84 -8.70
N PHE A 340 4.69 3.10 -8.18
CA PHE A 340 5.40 2.08 -8.97
C PHE A 340 4.51 0.90 -9.38
N PHE A 341 3.43 0.65 -8.64
CA PHE A 341 2.45 -0.41 -8.92
C PHE A 341 1.24 0.11 -9.72
N GLN A 342 1.16 1.42 -9.98
CA GLN A 342 0.05 2.09 -10.66
C GLN A 342 0.31 2.37 -12.14
N GLY A 343 1.43 1.86 -12.67
CA GLY A 343 1.79 1.95 -14.08
C GLY A 343 2.81 3.03 -14.41
N THR A 344 2.72 3.59 -15.61
CA THR A 344 3.73 4.48 -16.20
C THR A 344 3.42 5.96 -15.98
N ASN A 345 4.45 6.77 -15.76
CA ASN A 345 4.32 8.23 -15.76
C ASN A 345 4.53 8.79 -17.17
N SER A 346 3.70 9.75 -17.59
CA SER A 346 3.85 10.43 -18.88
C SER A 346 4.83 11.61 -18.82
N VAL A 347 5.07 12.16 -17.64
CA VAL A 347 5.97 13.29 -17.39
C VAL A 347 7.13 12.81 -16.53
N PHE A 348 8.34 13.03 -17.01
CA PHE A 348 9.59 12.70 -16.33
C PHE A 348 10.72 13.60 -16.85
N GLU A 349 11.77 13.70 -16.07
CA GLU A 349 13.02 14.36 -16.43
C GLU A 349 14.15 13.33 -16.45
N VAL A 350 15.15 13.54 -17.31
CA VAL A 350 16.29 12.66 -17.48
C VAL A 350 17.55 13.40 -17.06
N ALA A 351 18.36 12.77 -16.20
CA ALA A 351 19.64 13.33 -15.80
C ALA A 351 20.66 13.32 -16.95
N GLU A 352 21.66 14.17 -16.84
CA GLU A 352 22.79 14.23 -17.77
C GLU A 352 23.66 12.96 -17.72
N GLN A 353 23.58 12.12 -18.76
CA GLN A 353 24.22 10.80 -18.80
C GLN A 353 25.75 10.87 -18.91
N HIS A 354 26.33 11.97 -19.40
CA HIS A 354 27.77 12.12 -19.59
C HIS A 354 28.58 11.93 -18.30
N ARG A 355 27.95 12.18 -17.13
CA ARG A 355 28.55 11.98 -15.82
C ARG A 355 28.95 10.52 -15.55
N LEU A 356 28.28 9.55 -16.19
CA LEU A 356 28.58 8.12 -16.05
C LEU A 356 30.02 7.79 -16.45
N ALA A 357 30.62 8.56 -17.36
CA ALA A 357 32.00 8.37 -17.80
C ALA A 357 33.05 8.61 -16.70
N SER A 358 32.71 9.38 -15.65
CA SER A 358 33.65 9.80 -14.61
C SER A 358 33.30 9.32 -13.20
N ILE A 359 32.15 8.68 -12.97
CA ILE A 359 31.76 8.20 -11.64
C ILE A 359 32.70 7.09 -11.16
N MET A 360 33.14 6.23 -12.07
CA MET A 360 34.00 5.10 -11.72
C MET A 360 35.48 5.51 -11.74
N PRO A 361 36.24 5.25 -10.66
CA PRO A 361 37.68 5.48 -10.64
C PRO A 361 38.43 4.55 -11.60
N GLU A 362 39.49 5.06 -12.24
CA GLU A 362 40.41 4.24 -13.07
C GLU A 362 41.10 3.17 -12.23
N ASN A 363 41.43 3.46 -10.97
CA ASN A 363 42.01 2.48 -10.06
C ASN A 363 40.94 1.47 -9.63
N ARG A 364 41.03 0.24 -10.16
CA ARG A 364 40.11 -0.88 -9.87
C ARG A 364 39.91 -1.22 -8.39
N ARG A 365 40.83 -0.83 -7.50
CA ARG A 365 40.73 -1.06 -6.05
C ARG A 365 39.99 0.05 -5.30
N GLN A 366 39.78 1.21 -5.94
CA GLN A 366 39.10 2.34 -5.33
C GLN A 366 37.57 2.18 -5.43
N THR A 367 36.87 2.53 -4.35
CA THR A 367 35.40 2.46 -4.29
C THR A 367 34.74 3.69 -4.92
N TYR A 368 33.43 3.61 -5.18
CA TYR A 368 32.60 4.69 -5.70
C TYR A 368 31.16 4.56 -5.19
N GLN A 369 30.37 5.63 -5.36
CA GLN A 369 28.99 5.71 -4.92
C GLN A 369 28.04 5.12 -5.96
N VAL A 370 27.66 3.85 -5.79
CA VAL A 370 26.77 3.16 -6.76
C VAL A 370 25.39 3.83 -6.89
N ARG A 371 24.92 4.52 -5.84
CA ARG A 371 23.68 5.31 -5.86
C ARG A 371 23.73 6.43 -6.90
N GLU A 372 24.90 7.02 -7.16
CA GLU A 372 25.05 8.04 -8.20
C GLU A 372 24.88 7.45 -9.60
N VAL A 373 25.34 6.21 -9.83
CA VAL A 373 25.09 5.49 -11.09
C VAL A 373 23.60 5.25 -11.28
N VAL A 374 22.92 4.70 -10.27
CA VAL A 374 21.48 4.43 -10.30
C VAL A 374 20.69 5.72 -10.57
N GLN A 375 20.96 6.78 -9.81
CA GLN A 375 20.29 8.07 -9.95
C GLN A 375 20.56 8.75 -11.30
N THR A 376 21.74 8.58 -11.87
CA THR A 376 22.07 9.14 -13.19
C THR A 376 21.36 8.37 -14.30
N VAL A 377 21.31 7.03 -14.24
CA VAL A 377 20.65 6.22 -15.28
C VAL A 377 19.12 6.38 -15.24
N CYS A 378 18.54 6.49 -14.05
CA CYS A 378 17.08 6.56 -13.86
C CYS A 378 16.51 7.97 -14.11
N ASP A 379 15.19 8.07 -14.22
CA ASP A 379 14.48 9.34 -14.26
C ASP A 379 14.75 10.13 -12.97
N VAL A 380 14.90 11.46 -13.08
CA VAL A 380 15.16 12.35 -11.94
C VAL A 380 14.06 12.18 -10.88
N ASP A 381 14.47 12.18 -9.62
CA ASP A 381 13.61 11.99 -8.43
C ASP A 381 12.78 10.70 -8.39
N SER A 382 13.03 9.75 -9.29
CA SER A 382 12.34 8.46 -9.30
C SER A 382 12.90 7.44 -8.32
N TRP A 383 14.17 7.54 -7.91
CA TRP A 383 14.79 6.58 -7.00
C TRP A 383 14.07 6.53 -5.64
N LEU A 384 13.69 5.32 -5.22
CA LEU A 384 13.14 5.00 -3.91
C LEU A 384 13.86 3.76 -3.37
N GLU A 385 14.90 3.98 -2.58
CA GLU A 385 15.68 2.92 -1.96
C GLU A 385 14.88 2.21 -0.84
N LEU A 386 14.96 0.88 -0.81
CA LEU A 386 14.38 0.02 0.20
C LEU A 386 15.48 -0.62 1.06
N ARG A 387 15.25 -0.63 2.37
CA ARG A 387 16.14 -1.21 3.39
C ARG A 387 17.59 -0.72 3.29
N PRO A 388 17.87 0.60 3.26
CA PRO A 388 19.24 1.11 3.16
C PRO A 388 20.14 0.66 4.33
N HIS A 389 19.55 0.31 5.48
CA HIS A 389 20.27 -0.10 6.69
C HIS A 389 20.37 -1.62 6.92
N TYR A 390 19.86 -2.45 5.99
CA TYR A 390 19.94 -3.91 6.06
C TYR A 390 20.56 -4.48 4.79
N GLY A 391 21.46 -5.47 4.93
CA GLY A 391 22.10 -6.13 3.80
C GLY A 391 22.83 -5.16 2.86
N GLY A 392 23.62 -4.25 3.42
CA GLY A 392 24.15 -3.07 2.72
C GLY A 392 25.05 -3.34 1.51
N ALA A 393 25.56 -4.57 1.35
CA ALA A 393 26.36 -4.94 0.18
C ALA A 393 25.55 -4.98 -1.13
N ILE A 394 24.21 -5.03 -1.04
CA ILE A 394 23.31 -4.85 -2.19
C ILE A 394 22.27 -3.78 -1.84
N ILE A 395 22.22 -2.72 -2.65
CA ILE A 395 21.12 -1.77 -2.63
C ILE A 395 19.97 -2.30 -3.47
N THR A 396 18.74 -2.06 -3.02
CA THR A 396 17.51 -2.45 -3.73
C THR A 396 16.53 -1.30 -3.68
N GLY A 397 15.74 -1.12 -4.72
CA GLY A 397 14.72 -0.08 -4.71
C GLY A 397 14.01 0.06 -6.05
N PHE A 398 12.98 0.89 -6.07
CA PHE A 398 12.25 1.19 -7.29
C PHE A 398 12.76 2.49 -7.92
N ALA A 399 12.72 2.54 -9.24
CA ALA A 399 13.01 3.74 -10.03
C ALA A 399 12.11 3.78 -11.26
N ARG A 400 12.32 4.77 -12.13
CA ARG A 400 11.69 4.80 -13.45
C ARG A 400 12.71 4.98 -14.56
N LEU A 401 12.40 4.39 -15.71
CA LEU A 401 13.07 4.62 -16.99
C LEU A 401 12.01 5.04 -18.00
N ASN A 402 12.05 6.30 -18.42
CA ASN A 402 11.10 6.88 -19.38
C ASN A 402 9.65 6.71 -18.88
N GLY A 403 9.45 6.99 -17.59
CA GLY A 403 8.19 6.84 -16.90
C GLY A 403 7.82 5.41 -16.51
N GLN A 404 8.49 4.38 -17.03
CA GLN A 404 8.17 2.98 -16.72
C GLN A 404 8.79 2.55 -15.39
N PRO A 405 8.04 1.90 -14.49
CA PRO A 405 8.58 1.42 -13.21
C PRO A 405 9.61 0.30 -13.46
N VAL A 406 10.74 0.37 -12.76
CA VAL A 406 11.79 -0.66 -12.77
C VAL A 406 12.25 -0.95 -11.35
N GLY A 407 12.54 -2.21 -11.08
CA GLY A 407 13.25 -2.63 -9.87
C GLY A 407 14.75 -2.56 -10.10
N ILE A 408 15.50 -1.94 -9.21
CA ILE A 408 16.95 -1.85 -9.28
C ILE A 408 17.56 -2.67 -8.16
N MET A 409 18.58 -3.47 -8.49
CA MET A 409 19.52 -4.00 -7.51
C MET A 409 20.94 -3.64 -7.94
N ALA A 410 21.81 -3.30 -6.98
CA ALA A 410 23.19 -2.98 -7.28
C ALA A 410 24.14 -3.35 -6.15
N ASN A 411 25.32 -3.86 -6.47
CA ASN A 411 26.35 -4.09 -5.45
C ASN A 411 26.93 -2.75 -4.96
N ASP A 412 27.01 -2.55 -3.65
CA ASP A 412 27.67 -1.39 -3.06
C ASP A 412 29.13 -1.75 -2.72
N CYS A 413 30.06 -1.33 -3.58
CA CYS A 413 31.47 -1.63 -3.37
C CYS A 413 32.07 -0.97 -2.12
N MET A 414 31.40 0.00 -1.48
CA MET A 414 31.81 0.59 -0.21
C MET A 414 31.46 -0.29 1.00
N VAL A 415 30.61 -1.30 0.82
CA VAL A 415 30.23 -2.26 1.86
C VAL A 415 30.80 -3.63 1.51
N LEU A 416 31.71 -4.15 2.34
CA LEU A 416 32.37 -5.46 2.13
C LEU A 416 33.05 -5.59 0.75
N GLY A 417 33.43 -4.48 0.12
CA GLY A 417 33.97 -4.49 -1.24
C GLY A 417 32.95 -4.94 -2.30
N GLY A 418 31.65 -4.97 -2.00
CA GLY A 418 30.59 -5.49 -2.86
C GLY A 418 30.37 -7.01 -2.73
N ALA A 419 31.04 -7.67 -1.78
CA ALA A 419 30.85 -9.11 -1.53
C ALA A 419 29.46 -9.38 -0.95
N ILE A 420 28.79 -10.41 -1.47
CA ILE A 420 27.40 -10.71 -1.12
C ILE A 420 27.37 -11.56 0.15
N ASP A 421 26.99 -10.95 1.26
CA ASP A 421 26.73 -11.64 2.51
C ASP A 421 25.29 -12.15 2.59
N VAL A 422 24.99 -12.90 3.65
CA VAL A 422 23.68 -13.55 3.82
C VAL A 422 22.53 -12.54 3.88
N ALA A 423 22.73 -11.41 4.56
CA ALA A 423 21.70 -10.38 4.68
C ALA A 423 21.41 -9.70 3.34
N ALA A 424 22.46 -9.34 2.58
CA ALA A 424 22.33 -8.77 1.24
C ALA A 424 21.68 -9.76 0.28
N GLY A 425 22.05 -11.05 0.34
CA GLY A 425 21.46 -12.08 -0.49
C GLY A 425 19.96 -12.29 -0.24
N GLU A 426 19.54 -12.35 1.02
CA GLU A 426 18.11 -12.44 1.34
C GLU A 426 17.32 -11.19 0.95
N LYS A 427 17.91 -10.01 1.15
CA LYS A 427 17.33 -8.74 0.71
C LYS A 427 17.09 -8.74 -0.79
N ALA A 428 18.09 -9.13 -1.58
CA ALA A 428 17.99 -9.20 -3.03
C ALA A 428 16.99 -10.26 -3.50
N ALA A 429 16.96 -11.45 -2.88
CA ALA A 429 15.99 -12.50 -3.18
C ALA A 429 14.54 -12.05 -2.92
N ARG A 430 14.27 -11.44 -1.76
CA ARG A 430 12.95 -10.87 -1.44
C ARG A 430 12.55 -9.78 -2.44
N PHE A 431 13.49 -8.91 -2.82
CA PHE A 431 13.22 -7.84 -3.78
C PHE A 431 12.92 -8.36 -5.19
N MET A 432 13.64 -9.39 -5.65
CA MET A 432 13.35 -10.09 -6.90
C MET A 432 11.94 -10.66 -6.91
N GLN A 433 11.53 -11.33 -5.82
CA GLN A 433 10.18 -11.87 -5.68
C GLN A 433 9.11 -10.77 -5.70
N LEU A 434 9.35 -9.65 -5.03
CA LEU A 434 8.43 -8.50 -5.05
C LEU A 434 8.27 -7.94 -6.47
N CYS A 435 9.35 -7.77 -7.21
CA CYS A 435 9.29 -7.30 -8.60
C CYS A 435 8.53 -8.29 -9.49
N ASP A 436 8.79 -9.60 -9.36
CA ASP A 436 8.11 -10.63 -10.14
C ASP A 436 6.60 -10.68 -9.89
N GLN A 437 6.18 -10.52 -8.63
CA GLN A 437 4.76 -10.51 -8.25
C GLN A 437 3.96 -9.45 -9.00
N PHE A 438 4.57 -8.28 -9.23
CA PHE A 438 3.92 -7.15 -9.90
C PHE A 438 4.39 -6.94 -11.34
N SER A 439 5.11 -7.92 -11.92
CA SER A 439 5.65 -7.86 -13.28
C SER A 439 6.47 -6.59 -13.55
N ILE A 440 7.20 -6.12 -12.53
CA ILE A 440 8.11 -4.98 -12.65
C ILE A 440 9.46 -5.51 -13.16
N PRO A 441 9.97 -5.01 -14.29
CA PRO A 441 11.25 -5.46 -14.83
C PRO A 441 12.41 -5.07 -13.91
N ILE A 442 13.45 -5.89 -13.89
CA ILE A 442 14.60 -5.74 -12.99
C ILE A 442 15.83 -5.30 -13.78
N VAL A 443 16.56 -4.33 -13.26
CA VAL A 443 17.90 -3.95 -13.71
C VAL A 443 18.90 -4.22 -12.60
N SER A 444 19.88 -5.07 -12.89
CA SER A 444 20.95 -5.47 -11.97
C SER A 444 22.26 -4.80 -12.36
N PHE A 445 22.79 -3.95 -11.49
CA PHE A 445 24.11 -3.35 -11.63
C PHE A 445 25.15 -4.16 -10.84
N CYS A 446 25.95 -4.94 -11.55
CA CYS A 446 26.88 -5.89 -10.96
C CYS A 446 28.28 -5.27 -10.75
N ASP A 447 28.76 -5.25 -9.50
CA ASP A 447 30.15 -4.95 -9.12
C ASP A 447 30.52 -5.76 -7.87
N THR A 448 30.64 -7.08 -8.02
CA THR A 448 30.86 -8.01 -6.91
C THR A 448 32.11 -8.87 -7.09
N PRO A 449 32.91 -9.06 -6.02
CA PRO A 449 33.94 -10.10 -5.95
C PRO A 449 33.36 -11.51 -5.74
N GLY A 450 32.04 -11.65 -5.63
CA GLY A 450 31.35 -12.91 -5.40
C GLY A 450 30.69 -12.96 -4.02
N PHE A 451 30.36 -14.18 -3.56
CA PHE A 451 29.83 -14.37 -2.22
C PHE A 451 30.91 -14.08 -1.18
N MET A 452 30.47 -13.57 -0.03
CA MET A 452 31.31 -13.51 1.15
C MET A 452 31.66 -14.93 1.61
N VAL A 453 32.91 -15.12 2.01
CA VAL A 453 33.46 -16.43 2.42
C VAL A 453 34.08 -16.34 3.80
N GLY A 454 34.23 -17.49 4.46
CA GLY A 454 34.93 -17.62 5.73
C GLY A 454 34.10 -18.35 6.79
N PRO A 455 34.72 -19.06 7.74
CA PRO A 455 34.00 -19.88 8.71
C PRO A 455 32.90 -19.14 9.48
N GLU A 456 33.11 -17.86 9.80
CA GLU A 456 32.13 -17.02 10.49
C GLU A 456 30.85 -16.85 9.68
N HIS A 457 30.96 -16.62 8.36
CA HIS A 457 29.81 -16.48 7.48
C HIS A 457 29.06 -17.81 7.28
N GLU A 458 29.77 -18.94 7.31
CA GLU A 458 29.13 -20.25 7.23
C GLU A 458 28.23 -20.55 8.45
N THR A 459 28.55 -20.02 9.63
CA THR A 459 27.70 -20.18 10.83
C THR A 459 26.32 -19.54 10.69
N LEU A 460 26.16 -18.61 9.75
CA LEU A 460 24.89 -17.94 9.45
C LEU A 460 23.98 -18.77 8.52
N GLY A 461 24.43 -19.97 8.11
CA GLY A 461 23.72 -20.82 7.16
C GLY A 461 23.84 -20.35 5.71
N ALA A 462 24.99 -19.76 5.35
CA ALA A 462 25.22 -19.10 4.07
C ALA A 462 24.89 -19.99 2.86
N VAL A 463 25.32 -21.26 2.86
CA VAL A 463 25.04 -22.21 1.77
C VAL A 463 23.55 -22.25 1.39
N ARG A 464 22.65 -22.45 2.36
CA ARG A 464 21.21 -22.53 2.11
C ARG A 464 20.62 -21.17 1.73
N ARG A 465 21.01 -20.11 2.45
CA ARG A 465 20.38 -18.78 2.34
C ARG A 465 20.81 -18.05 1.07
N LEU A 466 22.06 -18.20 0.64
CA LEU A 466 22.55 -17.63 -0.62
C LEU A 466 22.14 -18.45 -1.84
N ALA A 467 21.93 -19.77 -1.69
CA ALA A 467 21.35 -20.60 -2.75
C ALA A 467 19.96 -20.11 -3.21
N GLU A 468 19.24 -19.40 -2.34
CA GLU A 468 17.93 -18.83 -2.65
C GLU A 468 17.98 -17.81 -3.80
N LEU A 469 19.10 -17.09 -3.98
CA LEU A 469 19.26 -16.17 -5.12
C LEU A 469 19.20 -16.90 -6.46
N PHE A 470 19.80 -18.09 -6.56
CA PHE A 470 19.71 -18.91 -7.77
C PHE A 470 18.30 -19.45 -7.97
N ARG A 471 17.66 -19.93 -6.90
CA ARG A 471 16.30 -20.46 -6.96
C ARG A 471 15.30 -19.40 -7.41
N VAL A 472 15.38 -18.20 -6.85
CA VAL A 472 14.53 -17.07 -7.21
C VAL A 472 14.85 -16.57 -8.60
N GLY A 473 16.14 -16.35 -8.92
CA GLY A 473 16.58 -15.89 -10.24
C GLY A 473 16.08 -16.78 -11.38
N ALA A 474 16.26 -18.09 -11.25
CA ALA A 474 15.82 -19.06 -12.26
C ALA A 474 14.30 -19.19 -12.41
N GLN A 475 13.51 -18.63 -11.49
CA GLN A 475 12.04 -18.67 -11.51
C GLN A 475 11.40 -17.34 -11.93
N LEU A 476 12.20 -16.30 -12.18
CA LEU A 476 11.68 -15.01 -12.63
C LEU A 476 10.96 -15.14 -13.96
N ARG A 477 9.78 -14.53 -14.03
CA ARG A 477 8.97 -14.36 -15.24
C ARG A 477 9.06 -12.93 -15.76
N THR A 478 9.31 -11.98 -14.86
CA THR A 478 9.57 -10.59 -15.22
C THR A 478 10.89 -10.43 -15.97
N PRO A 479 11.01 -9.49 -16.93
CA PRO A 479 12.26 -9.23 -17.61
C PRO A 479 13.39 -8.86 -16.65
N PHE A 480 14.58 -9.36 -16.91
CA PHE A 480 15.79 -9.12 -16.12
C PHE A 480 16.92 -8.63 -17.04
N TYR A 481 17.49 -7.47 -16.72
CA TYR A 481 18.59 -6.88 -17.47
C TYR A 481 19.79 -6.71 -16.55
N ALA A 482 20.98 -6.92 -17.08
CA ALA A 482 22.21 -6.80 -16.32
C ALA A 482 23.16 -5.77 -16.94
N VAL A 483 23.79 -4.99 -16.07
CA VAL A 483 24.88 -4.08 -16.42
C VAL A 483 26.04 -4.35 -15.47
N VAL A 484 27.08 -5.01 -15.97
CA VAL A 484 28.32 -5.21 -15.22
C VAL A 484 29.11 -3.92 -15.24
N LEU A 485 29.19 -3.27 -14.08
CA LEU A 485 29.88 -2.00 -13.92
C LEU A 485 31.39 -2.19 -13.86
N ARG A 486 31.84 -3.15 -13.03
CA ARG A 486 33.26 -3.46 -12.86
C ARG A 486 33.49 -4.94 -12.55
N LYS A 487 33.41 -5.38 -11.30
CA LYS A 487 33.75 -6.75 -10.91
C LYS A 487 32.58 -7.71 -11.16
N CYS A 488 32.85 -8.84 -11.81
CA CYS A 488 31.87 -9.90 -12.03
C CYS A 488 32.53 -11.27 -11.78
N TYR A 489 32.72 -11.61 -10.50
CA TYR A 489 33.42 -12.81 -10.09
C TYR A 489 32.55 -13.91 -9.46
N GLY A 490 32.76 -15.13 -9.95
CA GLY A 490 32.27 -16.37 -9.36
C GLY A 490 30.76 -16.47 -9.19
N LEU A 491 30.34 -17.36 -8.28
CA LEU A 491 28.93 -17.69 -8.04
C LEU A 491 28.11 -16.48 -7.56
N GLY A 492 28.71 -15.55 -6.83
CA GLY A 492 27.99 -14.35 -6.38
C GLY A 492 27.63 -13.43 -7.54
N ALA A 493 28.51 -13.29 -8.54
CA ALA A 493 28.17 -12.57 -9.76
C ALA A 493 27.12 -13.30 -10.57
N GLN A 494 27.21 -14.64 -10.71
CA GLN A 494 26.15 -15.42 -11.34
C GLN A 494 24.80 -15.20 -10.67
N ALA A 495 24.74 -15.19 -9.33
CA ALA A 495 23.52 -14.88 -8.60
C ALA A 495 22.97 -13.46 -8.85
N MET A 496 23.84 -12.45 -8.94
CA MET A 496 23.45 -11.08 -9.35
C MET A 496 22.92 -11.00 -10.78
N LEU A 497 23.27 -11.98 -11.61
CA LEU A 497 22.85 -12.10 -13.01
C LEU A 497 21.74 -13.14 -13.17
N SER A 498 20.92 -13.37 -12.14
CA SER A 498 19.79 -14.31 -12.19
C SER A 498 20.20 -15.78 -12.43
N GLY A 499 21.46 -16.11 -12.16
CA GLY A 499 22.02 -17.47 -12.15
C GLY A 499 23.14 -17.71 -13.17
N SER A 500 23.25 -16.88 -14.21
CA SER A 500 24.30 -16.97 -15.24
C SER A 500 24.35 -15.67 -16.04
N THR A 501 25.48 -15.34 -16.67
CA THR A 501 25.57 -14.21 -17.60
C THR A 501 24.62 -14.33 -18.81
N GLN A 502 24.12 -15.54 -19.08
CA GLN A 502 23.22 -15.85 -20.20
C GLN A 502 21.73 -15.87 -19.79
N HIS A 503 21.43 -15.71 -18.50
CA HIS A 503 20.04 -15.73 -18.01
C HIS A 503 19.29 -14.40 -18.21
N PRO A 504 19.91 -13.22 -18.01
CA PRO A 504 19.27 -11.94 -18.31
C PRO A 504 18.80 -11.88 -19.77
N ASN A 505 17.74 -11.12 -20.02
CA ASN A 505 17.30 -10.79 -21.37
C ASN A 505 18.37 -10.02 -22.16
N TYR A 506 19.26 -9.31 -21.45
CA TYR A 506 20.42 -8.66 -22.03
C TYR A 506 21.47 -8.40 -20.94
N THR A 507 22.71 -8.84 -21.18
CA THR A 507 23.86 -8.67 -20.29
C THR A 507 24.87 -7.73 -20.93
N LEU A 508 24.90 -6.51 -20.39
CA LEU A 508 25.80 -5.43 -20.77
C LEU A 508 27.00 -5.39 -19.84
N ALA A 509 28.12 -4.89 -20.34
CA ALA A 509 29.28 -4.54 -19.52
C ALA A 509 29.82 -3.15 -19.88
N TRP A 510 30.29 -2.42 -18.88
CA TRP A 510 31.12 -1.24 -19.10
C TRP A 510 32.55 -1.65 -19.50
N PRO A 511 33.34 -0.78 -20.15
CA PRO A 511 34.67 -1.15 -20.65
C PRO A 511 35.67 -1.50 -19.54
N MET A 512 35.43 -0.99 -18.33
CA MET A 512 36.24 -1.27 -17.14
C MET A 512 35.86 -2.59 -16.45
N ALA A 513 34.86 -3.31 -16.97
CA ALA A 513 34.42 -4.55 -16.38
C ALA A 513 35.46 -5.67 -16.50
N GLU A 514 35.51 -6.49 -15.46
CA GLU A 514 36.42 -7.60 -15.30
C GLU A 514 35.71 -8.81 -14.72
N PHE A 515 35.99 -9.97 -15.32
CA PHE A 515 35.30 -11.22 -15.08
C PHE A 515 36.27 -12.30 -14.63
N GLY A 516 35.74 -13.31 -13.94
CA GLY A 516 36.51 -14.50 -13.61
C GLY A 516 35.77 -15.47 -12.70
N PRO A 517 36.27 -16.71 -12.57
CA PRO A 517 35.62 -17.73 -11.75
C PRO A 517 35.70 -17.45 -10.23
N MET A 518 36.67 -16.65 -9.82
CA MET A 518 36.92 -16.18 -8.45
C MET A 518 37.85 -14.96 -8.53
N GLY A 519 38.19 -14.35 -7.39
CA GLY A 519 39.24 -13.33 -7.34
C GLY A 519 40.53 -13.82 -8.02
N LEU A 520 41.06 -13.02 -8.95
CA LEU A 520 42.15 -13.44 -9.85
C LEU A 520 43.41 -13.85 -9.09
N GLU A 521 43.71 -13.17 -7.98
CA GLU A 521 44.82 -13.50 -7.08
C GLU A 521 44.71 -14.92 -6.51
N GLY A 522 43.49 -15.33 -6.13
CA GLY A 522 43.20 -16.68 -5.64
C GLY A 522 43.33 -17.72 -6.74
N ALA A 523 42.82 -17.42 -7.93
CA ALA A 523 42.90 -18.30 -9.10
C ALA A 523 44.35 -18.62 -9.48
N VAL A 524 45.24 -17.61 -9.49
CA VAL A 524 46.67 -17.81 -9.79
C VAL A 524 47.34 -18.66 -8.71
N LYS A 525 47.12 -18.34 -7.42
CA LYS A 525 47.73 -19.08 -6.30
C LYS A 525 47.34 -20.56 -6.28
N LEU A 526 46.07 -20.87 -6.60
CA LEU A 526 45.58 -22.24 -6.63
C LEU A 526 46.04 -22.98 -7.90
N GLY A 527 45.78 -22.41 -9.07
CA GLY A 527 46.03 -23.04 -10.37
C GLY A 527 47.51 -23.27 -10.67
N PHE A 528 48.38 -22.36 -10.20
CA PHE A 528 49.83 -22.42 -10.43
C PHE A 528 50.63 -22.73 -9.16
N SER A 529 49.98 -23.22 -8.11
CA SER A 529 50.60 -23.53 -6.81
C SER A 529 51.90 -24.33 -6.94
N LYS A 530 51.88 -25.43 -7.70
CA LYS A 530 53.05 -26.29 -7.92
C LYS A 530 54.18 -25.57 -8.64
N GLN A 531 53.86 -24.76 -9.66
CA GLN A 531 54.86 -24.02 -10.44
C GLN A 531 55.49 -22.91 -9.59
N LEU A 532 54.69 -22.18 -8.81
CA LEU A 532 55.17 -21.14 -7.91
C LEU A 532 56.01 -21.73 -6.77
N GLN A 533 55.62 -22.87 -6.19
CA GLN A 533 56.37 -23.54 -5.12
C GLN A 533 57.71 -24.12 -5.60
N ALA A 534 57.82 -24.49 -6.87
CA ALA A 534 59.06 -24.97 -7.48
C ALA A 534 60.13 -23.87 -7.64
N ILE A 535 59.75 -22.58 -7.56
CA ILE A 535 60.68 -21.45 -7.63
C ILE A 535 61.13 -21.08 -6.22
N HIS A 536 62.42 -21.27 -5.95
CA HIS A 536 63.04 -21.00 -4.64
C HIS A 536 63.39 -19.53 -4.45
N ASP A 537 63.70 -18.80 -5.53
CA ASP A 537 63.95 -17.36 -5.48
C ASP A 537 62.63 -16.58 -5.27
N PRO A 538 62.48 -15.84 -4.16
CA PRO A 538 61.29 -15.04 -3.90
C PRO A 538 61.00 -13.99 -4.99
N GLN A 539 62.02 -13.41 -5.62
CA GLN A 539 61.84 -12.37 -6.66
C GLN A 539 61.33 -12.98 -7.96
N GLU A 540 61.93 -14.08 -8.41
CA GLU A 540 61.49 -14.80 -9.60
C GLU A 540 60.05 -15.34 -9.43
N ARG A 541 59.73 -15.86 -8.25
CA ARG A 541 58.37 -16.32 -7.92
C ARG A 541 57.35 -15.19 -7.95
N ALA A 542 57.69 -14.03 -7.39
CA ALA A 542 56.83 -12.85 -7.42
C ALA A 542 56.62 -12.35 -8.87
N ALA A 543 57.69 -12.29 -9.67
CA ALA A 543 57.60 -11.88 -11.07
C ALA A 543 56.71 -12.82 -11.90
N LEU A 544 56.81 -14.15 -11.70
CA LEU A 544 55.91 -15.10 -12.36
C LEU A 544 54.46 -14.94 -11.88
N TYR A 545 54.25 -14.76 -10.58
CA TYR A 545 52.92 -14.54 -10.03
C TYR A 545 52.26 -13.29 -10.65
N ASP A 546 52.98 -12.17 -10.68
CA ASP A 546 52.48 -10.90 -11.24
C ASP A 546 52.20 -11.03 -12.74
N LYS A 547 53.07 -11.76 -13.48
CA LYS A 547 52.85 -12.07 -14.90
C LYS A 547 51.55 -12.87 -15.11
N LEU A 548 51.37 -13.96 -14.37
CA LEU A 548 50.18 -14.81 -14.49
C LEU A 548 48.91 -14.06 -14.09
N LEU A 549 48.98 -13.19 -13.07
CA LEU A 549 47.87 -12.34 -12.66
C LEU A 549 47.51 -11.33 -13.75
N ALA A 550 48.49 -10.70 -14.38
CA ALA A 550 48.27 -9.78 -15.49
C ALA A 550 47.66 -10.50 -16.72
N GLU A 551 48.09 -11.72 -17.03
CA GLU A 551 47.51 -12.54 -18.10
C GLU A 551 46.05 -12.89 -17.82
N GLN A 552 45.71 -13.29 -16.59
CA GLN A 552 44.34 -13.59 -16.21
C GLN A 552 43.46 -12.34 -16.21
N TYR A 553 43.99 -11.20 -15.78
CA TYR A 553 43.29 -9.93 -15.86
C TYR A 553 43.00 -9.56 -17.31
N ALA A 554 43.99 -9.64 -18.21
CA ALA A 554 43.81 -9.36 -19.63
C ALA A 554 42.70 -10.22 -20.26
N ARG A 555 42.68 -11.53 -19.97
CA ARG A 555 41.62 -12.44 -20.44
C ARG A 555 40.24 -12.15 -19.86
N GLY A 556 40.20 -11.63 -18.63
CA GLY A 556 38.97 -11.29 -17.94
C GLY A 556 38.39 -9.92 -18.31
N GLN A 557 39.04 -9.15 -19.18
CA GLN A 557 38.53 -7.84 -19.61
C GLN A 557 37.22 -7.99 -20.41
N ALA A 558 36.31 -7.03 -20.24
CA ALA A 558 34.99 -7.04 -20.87
C ALA A 558 35.02 -7.36 -22.38
N ASN A 559 35.97 -6.78 -23.14
CA ASN A 559 36.09 -7.00 -24.58
C ASN A 559 36.47 -8.45 -24.91
N GLU A 560 37.39 -9.05 -24.15
CA GLU A 560 37.81 -10.44 -24.36
C GLU A 560 36.68 -11.41 -24.01
N VAL A 561 35.98 -11.16 -22.91
CA VAL A 561 34.81 -11.93 -22.47
C VAL A 561 33.67 -11.85 -23.48
N ALA A 562 33.41 -10.66 -24.05
CA ALA A 562 32.45 -10.49 -25.13
C ALA A 562 32.87 -11.20 -26.42
N SER A 563 34.18 -11.26 -26.73
CA SER A 563 34.68 -11.93 -27.94
C SER A 563 34.38 -13.43 -27.98
N VAL A 564 34.17 -14.04 -26.81
CA VAL A 564 33.79 -15.45 -26.64
C VAL A 564 32.32 -15.64 -26.26
N LEU A 565 31.50 -14.58 -26.37
CA LEU A 565 30.04 -14.59 -26.18
C LEU A 565 29.57 -14.91 -24.76
N GLU A 566 30.41 -14.70 -23.74
CA GLU A 566 29.98 -14.85 -22.35
C GLU A 566 29.04 -13.73 -21.89
N ILE A 567 29.04 -12.60 -22.59
CA ILE A 567 28.14 -11.44 -22.43
C ILE A 567 27.68 -10.92 -23.81
N ASP A 568 26.61 -10.12 -23.85
CA ASP A 568 26.04 -9.69 -25.13
C ASP A 568 26.74 -8.48 -25.74
N ALA A 569 27.16 -7.51 -24.92
CA ALA A 569 27.83 -6.31 -25.43
C ALA A 569 28.67 -5.59 -24.38
N VAL A 570 29.74 -4.96 -24.85
CA VAL A 570 30.46 -3.90 -24.12
C VAL A 570 29.98 -2.56 -24.65
N ILE A 571 29.60 -1.64 -23.76
CA ILE A 571 28.98 -0.36 -24.12
C ILE A 571 29.71 0.82 -23.48
N ASP A 572 29.55 2.00 -24.08
CA ASP A 572 29.92 3.26 -23.41
C ASP A 572 28.99 3.47 -22.20
N PRO A 573 29.54 3.74 -20.98
CA PRO A 573 28.74 4.01 -19.79
C PRO A 573 27.62 5.04 -20.01
N THR A 574 27.89 6.08 -20.79
CA THR A 574 26.94 7.18 -21.08
C THR A 574 25.72 6.74 -21.89
N THR A 575 25.79 5.58 -22.54
CA THR A 575 24.69 5.01 -23.35
C THR A 575 23.89 3.93 -22.62
N THR A 576 24.22 3.64 -21.35
CA THR A 576 23.56 2.59 -20.55
C THR A 576 22.04 2.71 -20.59
N ARG A 577 21.52 3.93 -20.37
CA ARG A 577 20.08 4.20 -20.38
C ARG A 577 19.42 3.84 -21.72
N ASP A 578 20.03 4.22 -22.84
CA ASP A 578 19.49 3.97 -24.19
C ASP A 578 19.45 2.48 -24.52
N HIS A 579 20.43 1.70 -24.05
CA HIS A 579 20.41 0.25 -24.17
C HIS A 579 19.25 -0.37 -23.38
N LEU A 580 19.08 0.03 -22.11
CA LEU A 580 17.98 -0.47 -21.26
C LEU A 580 16.61 -0.13 -21.85
N LEU A 581 16.42 1.10 -22.36
CA LEU A 581 15.15 1.53 -22.97
C LEU A 581 14.81 0.74 -24.23
N ARG A 582 15.80 0.44 -25.08
CA ARG A 582 15.58 -0.39 -26.29
C ARG A 582 15.12 -1.80 -25.94
N CYS A 583 15.57 -2.34 -24.81
CA CYS A 583 15.14 -3.65 -24.33
C CYS A 583 13.73 -3.61 -23.74
N LEU A 584 13.42 -2.59 -22.93
CA LEU A 584 12.10 -2.40 -22.32
C LEU A 584 10.99 -2.17 -23.35
N ALA A 585 11.27 -1.44 -24.43
CA ALA A 585 10.28 -1.11 -25.47
C ALA A 585 9.84 -2.31 -26.33
N ARG A 586 10.59 -3.42 -26.34
CA ARG A 586 10.34 -4.59 -27.18
C ARG A 586 9.43 -5.64 -26.53
N GLN A 587 8.95 -5.38 -25.33
CA GLN A 587 8.11 -6.32 -24.59
C GLN A 587 6.65 -6.22 -25.06
N PRO A 588 5.99 -7.34 -25.42
CA PRO A 588 4.55 -7.34 -25.63
C PRO A 588 3.85 -6.96 -24.32
N ARG A 589 2.88 -6.05 -24.41
CA ARG A 589 2.08 -5.57 -23.27
C ARG A 589 1.24 -6.66 -22.63
#